data_AF-W2L9L1-F1
#
_entry.id   AF-W2L9L1-F1
#
_cell.length_a   1.000
_cell.length_b   1.000
_cell.length_c   1.000
_cell.angle_alpha   90.00
_cell.angle_beta   90.00
_cell.angle_gamma   90.00
#
_symmetry.space_group_name_H-M   'P 1'
#
loop_
_entity.id
_entity.type
_entity.pdbx_description
1 polymer ?
#
loop_
_entity_poly.entity_id
_entity_poly.type
_entity_poly.pdbx_seq_one_letter_code
_entity_poly.pdbx_strand_id
1 'polypeptide(L)'
;MEPVDEEASQQEEEENPSLDEEEDAEVTPNDGAEDAITIMAHVRDKIIPIHCGFGTQQVIWLGHVAIARYDEDGGTQGWMEFGVPTKVIKDGKRELCLTDVICDVLQDRNHVYISTSLG
;
A
#
# COMPACT_ATOMS: atom_id res chain seq x y z
N MET A 1 -39.21 -61.29 -19.51
CA MET A 1 -39.60 -60.10 -20.29
C MET A 1 -39.16 -58.92 -19.45
N GLU A 2 -38.06 -58.28 -19.85
CA GLU A 2 -37.43 -57.13 -19.15
C GLU A 2 -38.25 -55.83 -19.34
N PRO A 3 -37.95 -54.65 -18.74
CA PRO A 3 -36.64 -53.92 -18.69
C PRO A 3 -36.22 -53.46 -17.28
N VAL A 4 -34.93 -53.24 -16.94
CA VAL A 4 -34.01 -52.10 -17.23
C VAL A 4 -34.46 -50.78 -16.57
N ASP A 5 -33.47 -50.05 -16.02
CA ASP A 5 -33.42 -48.65 -15.54
C ASP A 5 -33.09 -48.54 -14.04
N GLU A 6 -32.15 -47.74 -13.57
CA GLU A 6 -31.19 -46.81 -14.16
C GLU A 6 -30.20 -46.47 -13.03
N GLU A 7 -28.99 -46.04 -13.37
CA GLU A 7 -28.00 -45.60 -12.39
C GLU A 7 -28.52 -44.43 -11.54
N ALA A 8 -28.39 -44.53 -10.22
CA ALA A 8 -28.41 -43.36 -9.35
C ALA A 8 -26.96 -43.06 -8.94
N SER A 9 -26.30 -42.23 -9.76
CA SER A 9 -25.06 -41.54 -9.38
C SER A 9 -25.28 -40.84 -8.03
N GLN A 10 -24.43 -41.16 -7.06
CA GLN A 10 -24.34 -40.41 -5.81
C GLN A 10 -23.75 -39.04 -6.16
N GLN A 11 -24.62 -38.02 -6.26
CA GLN A 11 -24.18 -36.64 -6.20
C GLN A 11 -23.95 -36.31 -4.72
N GLU A 12 -22.68 -36.22 -4.33
CA GLU A 12 -22.30 -35.49 -3.13
C GLU A 12 -22.63 -34.02 -3.37
N GLU A 13 -23.71 -33.53 -2.77
CA GLU A 13 -23.95 -32.08 -2.63
C GLU A 13 -22.82 -31.53 -1.76
N GLU A 14 -21.83 -30.89 -2.38
CA GLU A 14 -20.98 -29.92 -1.68
C GLU A 14 -21.91 -28.82 -1.18
N GLU A 15 -22.18 -28.84 0.13
CA GLU A 15 -22.82 -27.76 0.86
C GLU A 15 -21.88 -26.54 0.80
N ASN A 16 -22.01 -25.76 -0.28
CA ASN A 16 -21.48 -24.40 -0.32
C ASN A 16 -22.17 -23.65 0.83
N PRO A 17 -21.45 -23.22 1.87
CA PRO A 17 -22.07 -22.39 2.88
C PRO A 17 -22.57 -21.14 2.17
N SER A 18 -23.90 -20.96 2.20
CA SER A 18 -24.54 -19.74 1.73
C SER A 18 -23.89 -18.59 2.49
N LEU A 19 -23.09 -17.79 1.80
CA LEU A 19 -22.74 -16.46 2.27
C LEU A 19 -24.07 -15.73 2.34
N ASP A 20 -24.61 -15.59 3.55
CA ASP A 20 -25.83 -14.84 3.79
C ASP A 20 -25.68 -13.46 3.14
N GLU A 21 -26.45 -13.27 2.07
CA GLU A 21 -26.53 -12.01 1.35
C GLU A 21 -27.19 -10.99 2.27
N GLU A 22 -26.44 -9.92 2.54
CA GLU A 22 -26.93 -8.57 2.88
C GLU A 22 -27.18 -8.24 4.36
N GLU A 23 -26.09 -8.21 5.13
CA GLU A 23 -25.89 -7.10 6.07
C GLU A 23 -24.77 -6.23 5.49
N ASP A 24 -25.14 -5.23 4.68
CA ASP A 24 -24.23 -4.14 4.29
C ASP A 24 -23.68 -3.54 5.58
N ALA A 25 -22.48 -3.96 5.99
CA ALA A 25 -21.82 -3.43 7.16
C ALA A 25 -21.75 -1.91 6.99
N GLU A 26 -22.40 -1.16 7.89
CA GLU A 26 -22.38 0.30 7.84
C GLU A 26 -20.93 0.77 7.75
N VAL A 27 -20.55 1.30 6.59
CA VAL A 27 -19.20 1.80 6.36
C VAL A 27 -19.05 3.09 7.15
N THR A 28 -18.59 2.98 8.39
CA THR A 28 -18.23 4.15 9.17
C THR A 28 -17.01 4.81 8.52
N PRO A 29 -17.02 6.13 8.26
CA PRO A 29 -15.84 6.85 7.79
C PRO A 29 -14.65 6.58 8.71
N ASN A 30 -13.51 6.20 8.14
CA ASN A 30 -12.26 6.08 8.90
C ASN A 30 -11.68 7.49 9.06
N ASP A 31 -11.95 8.11 10.20
CA ASP A 31 -11.40 9.43 10.57
C ASP A 31 -9.88 9.41 10.83
N GLY A 32 -9.26 8.22 10.78
CA GLY A 32 -7.85 7.99 11.08
C GLY A 32 -7.58 7.89 12.58
N ALA A 33 -6.42 7.33 12.93
CA ALA A 33 -5.93 7.35 14.30
C ALA A 33 -5.27 8.71 14.61
N GLU A 34 -5.40 9.19 15.85
CA GLU A 34 -4.79 10.46 16.29
C GLU A 34 -3.26 10.48 16.13
N ASP A 35 -2.62 9.33 16.25
CA ASP A 35 -1.17 9.16 16.13
C ASP A 35 -0.71 8.81 14.70
N ALA A 36 -1.61 8.88 13.71
CA ALA A 36 -1.25 8.60 12.32
C ALA A 36 -0.36 9.71 11.75
N ILE A 37 0.75 9.32 11.12
CA ILE A 37 1.72 10.26 10.54
C ILE A 37 1.65 10.30 9.01
N THR A 38 1.75 11.50 8.44
CA THR A 38 1.84 11.77 7.01
C THR A 38 3.19 12.40 6.70
N ILE A 39 3.97 11.78 5.82
CA ILE A 39 5.30 12.27 5.43
C ILE A 39 5.23 13.01 4.08
N MET A 40 5.91 14.15 3.99
CA MET A 40 5.96 14.97 2.77
C MET A 40 7.17 14.54 1.93
N ALA A 41 6.98 13.63 0.98
CA ALA A 41 8.06 13.07 0.17
C ALA A 41 8.29 13.88 -1.11
N HIS A 42 9.52 14.34 -1.32
CA HIS A 42 9.96 15.08 -2.49
C HIS A 42 10.58 14.12 -3.48
N VAL A 43 9.99 14.04 -4.67
CA VAL A 43 10.51 13.28 -5.81
C VAL A 43 10.58 14.25 -6.98
N ARG A 44 11.80 14.55 -7.46
CA ARG A 44 12.08 15.64 -8.42
C ARG A 44 11.36 16.95 -8.05
N ASP A 45 10.36 17.35 -8.82
CA ASP A 45 9.62 18.60 -8.73
C ASP A 45 8.28 18.47 -8.00
N LYS A 46 7.90 17.25 -7.57
CA LYS A 46 6.64 16.99 -6.88
C LYS A 46 6.84 16.72 -5.39
N ILE A 47 5.86 17.16 -4.61
CA ILE A 47 5.72 16.83 -3.18
C ILE A 47 4.50 15.92 -3.04
N ILE A 48 4.72 14.69 -2.58
CA ILE A 48 3.72 13.64 -2.49
C ILE A 48 3.47 13.35 -0.99
N PRO A 49 2.27 13.64 -0.46
CA PRO A 49 1.93 13.27 0.90
C PRO A 49 1.74 11.74 1.00
N ILE A 50 2.42 11.10 1.95
CA ILE A 50 2.31 9.66 2.17
C ILE A 50 1.78 9.40 3.57
N HIS A 51 0.55 8.92 3.64
CA HIS A 51 -0.06 8.45 4.87
C HIS A 51 0.61 7.14 5.30
N CYS A 52 1.27 7.16 6.46
CA CYS A 52 2.03 6.03 6.97
C CYS A 52 1.32 5.30 8.12
N GLY A 53 0.09 5.68 8.47
CA GLY A 53 -0.56 5.19 9.68
C GLY A 53 0.35 5.43 10.89
N PHE A 54 0.59 4.40 11.71
CA PHE A 54 1.50 4.49 12.86
C PHE A 54 3.01 4.52 12.50
N GLY A 55 3.37 4.44 11.21
CA GLY A 55 4.77 4.57 10.77
C GLY A 55 5.68 3.37 11.07
N THR A 56 5.11 2.19 11.30
CA THR A 56 5.81 0.93 11.60
C THR A 56 6.61 0.31 10.44
N GLN A 57 6.41 0.82 9.25
CA GLN A 57 7.08 0.45 8.00
C GLN A 57 8.51 1.02 7.91
N GLN A 58 9.36 0.37 7.12
CA GLN A 58 10.75 0.81 6.91
C GLN A 58 10.82 2.04 5.99
N VAL A 59 11.88 2.86 6.14
CA VAL A 59 12.14 4.03 5.29
C VAL A 59 12.21 3.67 3.80
N ILE A 60 12.72 2.48 3.44
CA ILE A 60 12.75 2.04 2.04
C ILE A 60 11.36 1.91 1.41
N TRP A 61 10.34 1.56 2.21
CA TRP A 61 8.96 1.48 1.75
C TRP A 61 8.45 2.87 1.36
N LEU A 62 8.74 3.89 2.17
CA LEU A 62 8.39 5.28 1.87
C LEU A 62 8.96 5.73 0.52
N GLY A 63 10.22 5.36 0.26
CA GLY A 63 10.89 5.62 -1.02
C GLY A 63 10.15 5.03 -2.22
N HIS A 64 9.83 3.74 -2.16
CA HIS A 64 9.11 3.05 -3.24
C HIS A 64 7.70 3.62 -3.45
N VAL A 65 6.97 3.91 -2.36
CA VAL A 65 5.62 4.45 -2.43
C VAL A 65 5.61 5.84 -3.06
N ALA A 66 6.55 6.71 -2.69
CA ALA A 66 6.67 8.04 -3.30
C ALA A 66 6.94 7.94 -4.80
N ILE A 67 7.83 7.03 -5.22
CA ILE A 67 8.13 6.81 -6.63
C ILE A 67 6.90 6.31 -7.38
N ALA A 68 6.21 5.30 -6.87
CA ALA A 68 5.00 4.78 -7.51
C ALA A 68 3.96 5.91 -7.70
N ARG A 69 3.72 6.71 -6.66
CA ARG A 69 2.73 7.80 -6.69
C ARG A 69 3.17 9.06 -7.42
N TYR A 70 4.39 9.13 -7.94
CA TYR A 70 4.83 10.31 -8.69
C TYR A 70 3.95 10.57 -9.92
N ASP A 71 3.49 9.51 -10.57
CA ASP A 71 2.61 9.54 -11.72
C ASP A 71 1.19 9.11 -11.33
N GLU A 72 0.57 9.86 -10.41
CA GLU A 72 -0.79 9.57 -9.94
C GLU A 72 -1.81 9.56 -11.08
N ASP A 73 -1.69 10.48 -12.04
CA ASP A 73 -2.56 10.56 -13.22
C ASP A 73 -2.33 9.41 -14.22
N GLY A 74 -1.10 8.90 -14.32
CA GLY A 74 -0.72 7.80 -15.23
C GLY A 74 -0.81 6.40 -14.64
N GLY A 75 -1.59 6.22 -13.56
CA GLY A 75 -1.84 4.92 -12.96
C GLY A 75 -0.76 4.46 -11.97
N THR A 76 -0.05 5.40 -11.36
CA THR A 76 0.94 5.19 -10.29
C THR A 76 2.12 4.29 -10.69
N GLN A 77 2.63 4.45 -11.92
CA GLN A 77 3.74 3.63 -12.46
C GLN A 77 5.10 4.34 -12.46
N GLY A 78 5.34 5.28 -11.55
CA GLY A 78 6.56 6.10 -11.57
C GLY A 78 7.87 5.28 -11.49
N TRP A 79 7.85 4.03 -11.03
CA TRP A 79 9.04 3.16 -11.09
C TRP A 79 9.59 2.94 -12.51
N MET A 80 8.77 3.09 -13.56
CA MET A 80 9.21 3.00 -14.96
C MET A 80 10.15 4.15 -15.33
N GLU A 81 9.92 5.33 -14.78
CA GLU A 81 10.73 6.54 -15.03
C GLU A 81 11.87 6.69 -14.01
N PHE A 82 11.62 6.31 -12.75
CA PHE A 82 12.51 6.62 -11.63
C PHE A 82 13.29 5.40 -11.10
N GLY A 83 12.84 4.18 -11.39
CA GLY A 83 13.42 2.95 -10.84
C GLY A 83 13.13 2.79 -9.35
N VAL A 84 14.18 2.54 -8.56
CA VAL A 84 14.09 2.26 -7.12
C VAL A 84 14.69 3.41 -6.29
N PRO A 85 14.28 3.60 -5.03
CA PRO A 85 14.89 4.59 -4.16
C PRO A 85 16.33 4.19 -3.81
N THR A 86 17.26 5.13 -3.95
CA THR A 86 18.68 4.92 -3.60
C THR A 86 19.06 5.63 -2.32
N LYS A 87 18.40 6.76 -2.00
CA LYS A 87 18.62 7.54 -0.78
C LYS A 87 17.35 8.23 -0.32
N VAL A 88 17.23 8.42 0.99
CA VAL A 88 16.18 9.23 1.62
C VAL A 88 16.83 10.21 2.59
N ILE A 89 16.66 11.50 2.34
CA ILE A 89 17.27 12.58 3.13
C ILE A 89 16.18 13.34 3.87
N LYS A 90 16.24 13.35 5.20
CA LYS A 90 15.38 14.16 6.07
C LYS A 90 15.80 15.63 6.05
N ASP A 91 14.85 16.52 5.79
CA ASP A 91 14.98 17.98 5.80
C ASP A 91 16.18 18.51 4.97
N GLY A 92 16.61 17.75 3.96
CA GLY A 92 17.76 18.06 3.11
C GLY A 92 19.14 17.97 3.79
N LYS A 93 19.21 17.45 5.03
CA LYS A 93 20.43 17.50 5.85
C LYS A 93 20.96 16.14 6.29
N ARG A 94 20.07 15.19 6.59
CA ARG A 94 20.44 13.89 7.16
C ARG A 94 19.94 12.75 6.29
N GLU A 95 20.87 11.96 5.76
CA GLU A 95 20.54 10.68 5.12
C GLU A 95 20.05 9.70 6.20
N LEU A 96 18.88 9.08 5.97
CA LEU A 96 18.30 8.05 6.83
C LEU A 96 18.78 6.67 6.40
N CYS A 97 18.86 5.71 7.32
CA CYS A 97 19.10 4.33 6.90
C CYS A 97 17.81 3.77 6.30
N LEU A 98 17.91 3.11 5.15
CA LEU A 98 16.75 2.56 4.45
C LEU A 98 16.01 1.48 5.25
N THR A 99 16.70 0.84 6.21
CA THR A 99 16.13 -0.17 7.11
C THR A 99 15.55 0.42 8.40
N ASP A 100 15.71 1.73 8.65
CA ASP A 100 15.12 2.38 9.82
C ASP A 100 13.59 2.29 9.76
N VAL A 101 12.93 2.23 10.92
CA VAL A 101 11.48 2.31 11.04
C VAL A 101 11.06 3.78 10.99
N ILE A 102 10.02 4.10 10.21
CA ILE A 102 9.64 5.50 9.92
C ILE A 102 9.32 6.27 11.21
N CYS A 103 8.51 5.73 12.11
CA CYS A 103 8.15 6.42 13.35
C CYS A 103 9.30 6.60 14.35
N ASP A 104 10.41 5.86 14.20
CA ASP A 104 11.61 6.05 15.03
C ASP A 104 12.46 7.25 14.59
N VAL A 105 12.36 7.64 13.31
CA VAL A 105 13.27 8.64 12.70
C VAL A 105 12.56 9.85 12.08
N LEU A 106 11.25 9.76 11.85
CA LEU A 106 10.41 10.80 11.26
C LEU A 106 9.19 11.08 12.14
N GLN A 107 8.78 12.33 12.14
CA GLN A 107 7.55 12.81 12.76
C GLN A 107 6.55 13.21 11.68
N ASP A 108 5.28 13.38 12.06
CA ASP A 108 4.25 13.88 11.17
C ASP A 108 4.70 15.17 10.46
N ARG A 109 4.32 15.28 9.18
CA ARG A 109 4.65 16.37 8.27
C ARG A 109 6.15 16.61 8.03
N ASN A 110 7.04 15.72 8.46
CA ASN A 110 8.47 15.84 8.11
C ASN A 110 8.66 15.79 6.59
N HIS A 111 9.67 16.52 6.11
CA HIS A 111 10.02 16.56 4.69
C HIS A 111 11.17 15.59 4.42
N VAL A 112 11.02 14.76 3.41
CA VAL A 112 12.10 13.87 2.94
C VAL A 112 12.34 14.04 1.46
N TYR A 113 13.59 13.88 1.04
CA TYR A 113 14.02 14.00 -0.35
C TYR A 113 14.52 12.66 -0.84
N ILE A 114 13.97 12.17 -1.94
CA ILE A 114 14.25 10.84 -2.45
C ILE A 114 15.12 10.94 -3.69
N SER A 115 16.28 10.29 -3.64
CA SER A 115 17.09 10.02 -4.83
C SER A 115 16.70 8.66 -5.41
N THR A 116 16.70 8.55 -6.74
CA THR A 116 16.23 7.34 -7.43
C THR A 116 17.35 6.75 -8.28
N SER A 117 17.15 5.55 -8.84
CA SER A 117 18.20 4.85 -9.59
C SER A 117 18.28 5.27 -11.07
N LEU A 118 17.21 5.84 -11.62
CA LEU A 118 17.10 6.25 -13.03
C LEU A 118 16.93 7.77 -13.23
N GLY A 119 17.04 8.55 -12.16
CA GLY A 119 16.79 10.00 -12.15
C GLY A 119 17.71 10.77 -11.21
#